data_AF-A0A2U9IJT4-F1
#
_entry.id   AF-A0A2U9IJT4-F1
#
_cell.length_a   1.000
_cell.length_b   1.000
_cell.length_c   1.000
_cell.angle_alpha   90.00
_cell.angle_beta   90.00
_cell.angle_gamma   90.00
#
_symmetry.space_group_name_H-M   'P 1'
#
loop_
_entity.id
_entity.type
_entity.pdbx_description
1 polymer ?
#
loop_
_entity_poly.entity_id
_entity_poly.type
_entity_poly.pdbx_seq_one_letter_code
_entity_poly.pdbx_strand_id
1 'polypeptide(L)'
;MINKLSNLELIPIHGNEISILVDSHEYRKVFPKLALLDRVNLYINSDDFLKETLELAGALRESGVTVSINNLPASKEQKLINDKFSIKADMIEYDLELTWRLGSNVFLDGGNYIIGKDYPVSDPRTGIIGNLLNKNTAVIFIKMKENEGVGKVIGKYGGEKLLVRPNKWFSDLAIVYVKKSEDSFITTNVKELFCRPLGSTFIPVTEDELFKVLIKFNMRSSGFPQDCYKILDWIQ
;
A
#
# COMPACT_ATOMS: atom_id res chain seq x y z
N MET A 1 1.61 -8.75 25.11
CA MET A 1 1.41 -7.34 25.54
C MET A 1 1.29 -6.50 24.28
N ILE A 2 0.28 -5.62 24.18
CA ILE A 2 0.10 -4.74 23.01
C ILE A 2 0.65 -3.35 23.38
N ASN A 3 1.57 -2.83 22.57
CA ASN A 3 2.19 -1.52 22.77
C ASN A 3 1.49 -0.46 21.93
N LYS A 4 1.41 0.78 22.41
CA LYS A 4 0.90 1.90 21.60
C LYS A 4 1.98 2.42 20.67
N LEU A 5 1.62 2.70 19.42
CA LEU A 5 2.54 3.26 18.43
C LEU A 5 3.09 4.62 18.88
N SER A 6 2.24 5.46 19.48
CA SER A 6 2.60 6.77 20.04
C SER A 6 3.72 6.73 21.09
N ASN A 7 3.91 5.60 21.77
CA ASN A 7 4.92 5.44 22.83
C ASN A 7 6.15 4.65 22.38
N LEU A 8 6.15 4.15 21.14
CA LEU A 8 7.08 3.09 20.73
C LEU A 8 8.52 3.58 20.59
N GLU A 9 8.75 4.88 20.39
CA GLU A 9 10.09 5.47 20.37
C GLU A 9 10.82 5.24 21.70
N LEU A 10 10.10 5.41 22.81
CA LEU A 10 10.63 5.41 24.17
C LEU A 10 10.80 3.99 24.76
N ILE A 11 10.20 2.97 24.13
CA ILE A 11 10.15 1.61 24.69
C ILE A 11 11.26 0.76 24.05
N PRO A 12 12.26 0.25 24.80
CA PRO A 12 13.21 -0.71 24.23
C PRO A 12 12.46 -1.98 23.78
N ILE A 13 12.73 -2.41 22.54
CA ILE A 13 12.13 -3.65 22.01
C ILE A 13 13.08 -4.79 22.34
N HIS A 14 12.60 -5.72 23.15
CA HIS A 14 13.31 -6.94 23.51
C HIS A 14 12.63 -8.12 22.80
N GLY A 15 13.34 -8.76 21.87
CA GLY A 15 12.85 -9.86 21.04
C GLY A 15 12.61 -9.49 19.58
N ASN A 16 12.20 -10.49 18.79
CA ASN A 16 12.03 -10.36 17.34
C ASN A 16 10.57 -10.23 16.90
N GLU A 17 9.63 -10.16 17.85
CA GLU A 17 8.20 -10.01 17.59
C GLU A 17 7.58 -8.95 18.52
N ILE A 18 6.64 -8.17 17.98
CA ILE A 18 5.88 -7.19 18.77
C ILE A 18 4.43 -7.07 18.27
N SER A 19 3.53 -6.77 19.20
CA SER A 19 2.15 -6.37 18.90
C SER A 19 1.96 -4.88 19.18
N ILE A 20 1.38 -4.15 18.22
CA ILE A 20 1.28 -2.70 18.22
C ILE A 20 -0.16 -2.26 17.95
N LEU A 21 -0.67 -1.37 18.77
CA LEU A 21 -1.89 -0.62 18.56
C LEU A 21 -1.55 0.69 17.85
N VAL A 22 -2.02 0.87 16.61
CA VAL A 22 -1.82 2.07 15.80
C VAL A 22 -2.79 3.15 16.28
N ASP A 23 -2.25 4.10 17.03
CA ASP A 23 -2.99 5.17 17.72
C ASP A 23 -2.45 6.58 17.40
N SER A 24 -1.61 6.72 16.39
CA SER A 24 -0.96 7.98 16.04
C SER A 24 -0.62 8.07 14.55
N HIS A 25 -0.63 9.29 14.03
CA HIS A 25 -0.18 9.64 12.67
C HIS A 25 1.35 9.64 12.53
N GLU A 26 2.11 9.48 13.61
CA GLU A 26 3.58 9.50 13.62
C GLU A 26 4.21 8.12 13.31
N TYR A 27 3.52 7.29 12.53
CA TYR A 27 3.97 5.94 12.16
C TYR A 27 5.33 5.91 11.43
N ARG A 28 5.77 7.05 10.87
CA ARG A 28 7.05 7.15 10.19
C ARG A 28 8.25 7.01 11.11
N LYS A 29 8.20 7.66 12.27
CA LYS A 29 9.36 7.74 13.18
C LYS A 29 9.68 6.39 13.81
N VAL A 30 8.66 5.54 13.97
CA VAL A 30 8.80 4.21 14.58
C VAL A 30 9.23 3.13 13.59
N PHE A 31 9.07 3.36 12.27
CA PHE A 31 9.39 2.38 11.24
C PHE A 31 10.82 1.82 11.29
N PRO A 32 11.89 2.65 11.41
CA PRO A 32 13.27 2.13 11.44
C PRO A 32 13.49 1.10 12.56
N LYS A 33 12.80 1.28 13.69
CA LYS A 33 12.87 0.38 14.84
C LYS A 33 12.13 -0.93 14.58
N LEU A 34 10.96 -0.85 13.98
CA LEU A 34 10.12 -1.99 13.65
C LEU A 34 10.66 -2.83 12.49
N ALA A 35 11.37 -2.20 11.55
CA ALA A 35 12.00 -2.87 10.42
C ALA A 35 13.12 -3.85 10.81
N LEU A 36 13.60 -3.81 12.06
CA LEU A 36 14.61 -4.71 12.61
C LEU A 36 14.03 -6.03 13.16
N LEU A 37 12.70 -6.16 13.18
CA LEU A 37 12.00 -7.31 13.77
C LEU A 37 11.66 -8.35 12.70
N ASP A 38 11.50 -9.61 13.12
CA ASP A 38 11.06 -10.68 12.23
C ASP A 38 9.54 -10.60 11.98
N ARG A 39 8.78 -10.18 12.99
CA ARG A 39 7.32 -10.10 12.96
C ARG A 39 6.75 -8.89 13.69
N VAL A 40 5.73 -8.28 13.10
CA VAL A 40 4.95 -7.19 13.71
C VAL A 40 3.45 -7.49 13.52
N ASN A 41 2.70 -7.51 14.62
CA ASN A 41 1.24 -7.61 14.59
C ASN A 41 0.64 -6.23 14.85
N LEU A 42 -0.08 -5.68 13.87
CA LEU A 42 -0.72 -4.37 13.99
C LEU A 42 -2.20 -4.51 14.37
N TYR A 43 -2.66 -3.63 15.22
CA TYR A 43 -4.06 -3.49 15.61
C TYR A 43 -4.48 -2.06 15.39
N ILE A 44 -5.64 -1.86 14.79
CA ILE A 44 -6.18 -0.51 14.55
C ILE A 44 -6.91 -0.04 15.79
N ASN A 45 -6.52 1.13 16.33
CA ASN A 45 -7.15 1.69 17.53
C ASN A 45 -8.49 2.39 17.25
N SER A 46 -8.60 3.01 16.08
CA SER A 46 -9.76 3.77 15.63
C SER A 46 -9.87 3.65 14.12
N ASP A 47 -11.10 3.73 13.62
CA ASP A 47 -11.41 3.72 12.19
C ASP A 47 -10.62 4.78 11.40
N ASP A 48 -10.21 5.88 12.04
CA ASP A 48 -9.45 6.97 11.41
C ASP A 48 -7.97 6.65 11.16
N PHE A 49 -7.42 5.54 11.68
CA PHE A 49 -6.00 5.17 11.51
C PHE A 49 -5.75 4.14 10.40
N LEU A 50 -6.70 3.98 9.46
CA LEU A 50 -6.56 3.02 8.36
C LEU A 50 -5.34 3.33 7.50
N LYS A 51 -5.18 4.60 7.11
CA LYS A 51 -4.09 5.03 6.23
C LYS A 51 -2.73 4.71 6.83
N GLU A 52 -2.52 5.14 8.07
CA GLU A 52 -1.30 4.95 8.85
C GLU A 52 -0.95 3.47 8.98
N THR A 53 -1.97 2.65 9.28
CA THR A 53 -1.80 1.21 9.45
C THR A 53 -1.38 0.55 8.14
N LEU A 54 -2.04 0.89 7.03
CA LEU A 54 -1.70 0.34 5.72
C LEU A 54 -0.29 0.75 5.29
N GLU A 55 0.08 2.02 5.47
CA GLU A 55 1.40 2.53 5.09
C GLU A 55 2.52 1.90 5.90
N LEU A 56 2.36 1.81 7.23
CA LEU A 56 3.33 1.12 8.09
C LEU A 56 3.44 -0.36 7.73
N ALA A 57 2.30 -1.05 7.57
CA ALA A 57 2.28 -2.47 7.21
C ALA A 57 2.95 -2.73 5.87
N GLY A 58 2.65 -1.92 4.86
CA GLY A 58 3.26 -1.99 3.53
C GLY A 58 4.77 -1.82 3.60
N ALA A 59 5.26 -0.78 4.28
CA ALA A 59 6.68 -0.51 4.43
C ALA A 59 7.44 -1.65 5.15
N LEU A 60 6.84 -2.20 6.21
CA LEU A 60 7.41 -3.32 6.96
C LEU A 60 7.49 -4.60 6.11
N ARG A 61 6.42 -4.94 5.40
CA ARG A 61 6.39 -6.12 4.51
C ARG A 61 7.43 -6.02 3.41
N GLU A 62 7.56 -4.85 2.80
CA GLU A 62 8.57 -4.58 1.79
C GLU A 62 10.00 -4.53 2.35
N SER A 63 10.16 -4.41 3.68
CA SER A 63 11.45 -4.51 4.36
C SER A 63 11.80 -5.94 4.79
N GLY A 64 10.92 -6.90 4.51
CA GLY A 64 11.12 -8.32 4.83
C GLY A 64 10.49 -8.76 6.16
N VAL A 65 9.81 -7.86 6.86
CA VAL A 65 9.13 -8.15 8.13
C VAL A 65 7.81 -8.89 7.85
N THR A 66 7.51 -9.92 8.64
CA THR A 66 6.21 -10.58 8.58
C THR A 66 5.17 -9.75 9.31
N VAL A 67 4.09 -9.33 8.64
CA VAL A 67 3.09 -8.43 9.21
C VAL A 67 1.71 -9.06 9.21
N SER A 68 0.96 -8.88 10.30
CA SER A 68 -0.49 -9.12 10.39
C SER A 68 -1.21 -7.83 10.77
N ILE A 69 -2.49 -7.70 10.39
CA ILE A 69 -3.37 -6.61 10.84
C ILE A 69 -4.64 -7.22 11.44
N ASN A 70 -5.03 -6.79 12.65
CA ASN A 70 -6.25 -7.25 13.34
C ASN A 70 -6.41 -8.78 13.38
N ASN A 71 -5.29 -9.50 13.61
CA ASN A 71 -5.21 -10.97 13.61
C ASN A 71 -5.53 -11.67 12.27
N LEU A 72 -5.56 -10.94 11.15
CA LEU A 72 -5.62 -11.57 9.83
C LEU A 72 -4.30 -12.26 9.47
N PRO A 73 -4.31 -13.24 8.54
CA PRO A 73 -3.15 -14.04 8.20
C PRO A 73 -1.91 -13.19 7.92
N ALA A 74 -0.83 -13.51 8.62
CA ALA A 74 0.41 -12.77 8.51
C ALA A 74 1.09 -13.03 7.16
N SER A 75 1.70 -12.01 6.57
CA SER A 75 2.40 -12.13 5.29
C SER A 75 3.61 -11.22 5.22
N LYS A 76 4.51 -11.54 4.28
CA LYS A 76 5.70 -10.74 3.94
C LYS A 76 5.78 -10.58 2.43
N GLU A 77 6.40 -9.51 1.93
CA GLU A 77 6.72 -9.42 0.51
C GLU A 77 8.10 -10.04 0.26
N GLN A 78 8.20 -10.83 -0.81
CA GLN A 78 9.49 -11.32 -1.26
C GLN A 78 10.20 -10.20 -2.03
N LYS A 79 11.47 -9.97 -1.71
CA LYS A 79 12.32 -9.08 -2.49
C LYS A 79 12.67 -9.75 -3.82
N LEU A 80 11.79 -9.55 -4.80
CA LEU A 80 12.00 -9.95 -6.19
C LEU A 80 12.36 -8.69 -6.96
N ILE A 81 13.63 -8.57 -7.38
CA ILE A 81 14.07 -7.42 -8.16
C ILE A 81 13.64 -7.64 -9.60
N ASN A 82 13.03 -6.62 -10.20
CA ASN A 82 12.71 -6.63 -11.61
C ASN A 82 13.84 -5.99 -12.42
N ASP A 83 14.73 -6.83 -12.95
CA ASP A 83 15.92 -6.38 -13.69
C ASP A 83 15.60 -5.61 -14.98
N LYS A 84 14.35 -5.67 -15.46
CA LYS A 84 13.88 -4.97 -16.67
C LYS A 84 13.40 -3.54 -16.39
N PHE A 85 13.21 -3.17 -15.13
CA PHE A 85 12.70 -1.87 -14.75
C PHE A 85 13.77 -1.06 -14.00
N SER A 86 14.53 -0.25 -14.74
CA SER A 86 15.45 0.71 -14.15
C SER A 86 14.76 2.07 -14.01
N ILE A 87 14.37 2.45 -12.78
CA ILE A 87 13.98 3.83 -12.52
C ILE A 87 15.27 4.66 -12.44
N LYS A 88 15.52 5.55 -13.41
CA LYS A 88 16.49 6.64 -13.26
C LYS A 88 15.80 7.75 -12.46
N ALA A 89 15.85 7.66 -11.14
CA ALA A 89 15.36 8.70 -10.25
C ALA A 89 16.55 9.47 -9.66
N ASP A 90 16.62 10.77 -9.94
CA ASP A 90 17.47 11.66 -9.15
C ASP A 90 16.82 11.84 -7.76
N MET A 91 17.50 11.33 -6.74
CA MET A 91 16.96 11.18 -5.38
C MET A 91 17.09 12.48 -4.58
N ILE A 92 16.04 13.31 -4.50
CA ILE A 92 15.96 14.41 -3.52
C ILE A 92 14.52 14.63 -3.00
N GLU A 93 14.17 13.90 -1.93
CA GLU A 93 13.10 14.10 -0.92
C GLU A 93 11.68 14.53 -1.33
N TYR A 94 10.66 13.72 -0.96
CA TYR A 94 9.30 14.19 -0.62
C TYR A 94 8.78 13.52 0.66
N ASP A 95 8.33 14.35 1.58
CA ASP A 95 8.25 14.08 3.02
C ASP A 95 6.85 13.64 3.50
N LEU A 96 6.16 12.74 2.78
CA LEU A 96 4.77 12.38 3.12
C LEU A 96 4.40 10.89 3.28
N GLU A 97 5.14 9.93 2.73
CA GLU A 97 4.80 8.50 2.89
C GLU A 97 6.04 7.64 3.15
N LEU A 98 5.95 6.64 4.03
CA LEU A 98 7.07 5.78 4.43
C LEU A 98 7.63 4.91 3.30
N THR A 99 6.81 4.65 2.30
CA THR A 99 7.00 3.50 1.44
C THR A 99 7.94 3.76 0.28
N TRP A 100 8.29 5.01 -0.06
CA TRP A 100 9.43 5.35 -0.94
C TRP A 100 9.99 6.74 -0.59
N ARG A 101 11.32 6.84 -0.42
CA ARG A 101 12.04 8.12 -0.52
C ARG A 101 12.35 8.37 -1.99
N LEU A 102 11.46 9.04 -2.72
CA LEU A 102 11.78 9.62 -4.02
C LEU A 102 11.66 11.12 -3.96
N GLY A 103 12.60 11.80 -4.62
CA GLY A 103 12.50 13.23 -4.79
C GLY A 103 11.43 13.64 -5.78
N SER A 104 11.18 14.95 -5.83
CA SER A 104 10.17 15.61 -6.69
C SER A 104 10.25 15.25 -8.16
N ASN A 105 11.38 14.71 -8.64
CA ASN A 105 11.70 14.64 -10.06
C ASN A 105 12.01 13.19 -10.46
N VAL A 106 10.99 12.32 -10.49
CA VAL A 106 11.11 11.00 -11.12
C VAL A 106 10.74 11.12 -12.58
N PHE A 107 11.76 11.18 -13.44
CA PHE A 107 11.57 11.14 -14.88
C PHE A 107 11.30 9.71 -15.34
N LEU A 108 10.07 9.44 -15.77
CA LEU A 108 9.76 8.23 -16.52
C LEU A 108 10.22 8.42 -17.97
N ASP A 109 10.54 7.32 -18.66
CA ASP A 109 11.11 7.33 -20.02
C ASP A 109 10.48 8.42 -20.90
N GLY A 110 11.29 9.39 -21.31
CA GLY A 110 10.86 10.57 -22.07
C GLY A 110 10.92 11.91 -21.32
N GLY A 111 11.28 11.95 -20.04
CA GLY A 111 11.71 13.17 -19.34
C GLY A 111 10.64 14.21 -19.02
N ASN A 112 9.35 13.94 -19.28
CA ASN A 112 8.28 14.94 -19.21
C ASN A 112 7.20 14.67 -18.14
N TYR A 113 7.28 13.58 -17.38
CA TYR A 113 6.27 13.22 -16.37
C TYR A 113 6.85 13.35 -14.96
N ILE A 114 6.26 14.21 -14.13
CA ILE A 114 6.71 14.53 -12.78
C ILE A 114 5.63 14.09 -11.77
N ILE A 115 5.94 13.09 -10.96
CA ILE A 115 5.03 12.59 -9.91
C ILE A 115 4.89 13.66 -8.80
N GLY A 116 3.65 13.97 -8.39
CA GLY A 116 3.35 15.04 -7.43
C GLY A 116 3.06 16.40 -8.08
N LYS A 117 3.41 16.56 -9.37
CA LYS A 117 2.98 17.69 -10.21
C LYS A 117 1.93 17.24 -11.23
N ASP A 118 2.27 16.21 -12.00
CA ASP A 118 1.46 15.68 -13.11
C ASP A 118 0.60 14.48 -12.67
N TYR A 119 0.91 13.89 -11.50
CA TYR A 119 0.09 12.90 -10.81
C TYR A 119 -0.39 13.47 -9.47
N PRO A 120 -1.67 13.32 -9.10
CA PRO A 120 -2.24 14.10 -8.00
C PRO A 120 -1.93 13.54 -6.60
N VAL A 121 -1.10 12.50 -6.51
CA VAL A 121 -0.66 11.92 -5.24
C VAL A 121 0.87 11.78 -5.25
N SER A 122 1.49 12.07 -4.11
CA SER A 122 2.93 11.91 -3.87
C SER A 122 3.34 10.44 -3.64
N ASP A 123 2.70 9.49 -4.32
CA ASP A 123 3.08 8.08 -4.29
C ASP A 123 3.64 7.68 -5.66
N PRO A 124 4.96 7.46 -5.75
CA PRO A 124 5.61 7.18 -7.03
C PRO A 124 5.18 5.87 -7.65
N ARG A 125 4.77 4.89 -6.85
CA ARG A 125 4.33 3.59 -7.36
C ARG A 125 3.08 3.71 -8.21
N THR A 126 2.13 4.46 -7.69
CA THR A 126 0.89 4.72 -8.41
C THR A 126 1.11 5.76 -9.50
N GLY A 127 2.00 6.75 -9.32
CA GLY A 127 2.37 7.66 -10.41
C GLY A 127 2.94 6.96 -11.65
N ILE A 128 3.78 5.93 -11.47
CA ILE A 128 4.35 5.15 -12.59
C ILE A 128 3.29 4.42 -13.40
N ILE A 129 2.36 3.73 -12.72
CA ILE A 129 1.26 3.05 -13.42
C ILE A 129 0.30 4.09 -14.01
N GLY A 130 0.06 5.19 -13.32
CA GLY A 130 -0.75 6.32 -13.80
C GLY A 130 -0.21 6.83 -15.14
N ASN A 131 1.09 7.08 -15.24
CA ASN A 131 1.73 7.48 -16.50
C ASN A 131 1.54 6.43 -17.61
N LEU A 132 1.80 5.15 -17.31
CA LEU A 132 1.65 4.06 -18.28
C LEU A 132 0.22 3.99 -18.85
N LEU A 133 -0.77 4.20 -17.99
CA LEU A 133 -2.18 4.11 -18.35
C LEU A 133 -2.77 5.44 -18.81
N ASN A 134 -1.97 6.52 -18.84
CA ASN A 134 -2.44 7.89 -19.07
C ASN A 134 -3.60 8.28 -18.12
N LYS A 135 -3.47 7.91 -16.84
CA LYS A 135 -4.42 8.21 -15.76
C LYS A 135 -3.81 9.16 -14.74
N ASN A 136 -4.64 10.09 -14.30
CA ASN A 136 -4.40 10.98 -13.16
C ASN A 136 -5.41 10.73 -12.04
N THR A 137 -5.95 9.51 -11.95
CA THR A 137 -6.91 9.14 -10.91
C THR A 137 -6.24 8.22 -9.89
N ALA A 138 -6.52 8.46 -8.61
CA ALA A 138 -6.05 7.67 -7.50
C ALA A 138 -7.16 7.51 -6.45
N VAL A 139 -7.06 6.45 -5.65
CA VAL A 139 -7.91 6.20 -4.49
C VAL A 139 -7.02 6.08 -3.27
N ILE A 140 -7.24 6.93 -2.27
CA ILE A 140 -6.48 6.89 -1.01
C ILE A 140 -7.40 6.39 0.09
N PHE A 141 -7.15 5.21 0.62
CA PHE A 141 -7.86 4.68 1.79
C PHE A 141 -7.49 5.47 3.04
N ILE A 142 -8.46 6.19 3.60
CA ILE A 142 -8.25 7.14 4.70
C ILE A 142 -8.81 6.66 6.03
N LYS A 143 -9.91 5.91 6.02
CA LYS A 143 -10.57 5.45 7.23
C LYS A 143 -11.36 4.17 7.02
N MET A 144 -11.74 3.52 8.11
CA MET A 144 -12.70 2.43 8.11
C MET A 144 -14.11 2.93 8.39
N LYS A 145 -15.09 2.11 8.02
CA LYS A 145 -16.45 2.16 8.54
C LYS A 145 -16.91 0.72 8.68
N GLU A 146 -17.03 0.23 9.91
CA GLU A 146 -17.33 -1.18 10.20
C GLU A 146 -16.31 -2.12 9.51
N ASN A 147 -16.74 -2.93 8.54
CA ASN A 147 -15.89 -3.86 7.78
C ASN A 147 -15.48 -3.31 6.40
N GLU A 148 -15.66 -2.02 6.15
CA GLU A 148 -15.34 -1.38 4.88
C GLU A 148 -14.15 -0.42 5.02
N GLY A 149 -13.21 -0.51 4.06
CA GLY A 149 -12.20 0.53 3.87
C GLY A 149 -12.78 1.63 3.00
N VAL A 150 -12.74 2.88 3.48
CA VAL A 150 -13.25 4.06 2.79
C VAL A 150 -12.09 4.81 2.14
N GLY A 151 -12.09 4.82 0.81
CA GLY A 151 -11.13 5.51 -0.04
C GLY A 151 -11.67 6.80 -0.61
N LYS A 152 -10.89 7.88 -0.52
CA LYS A 152 -11.17 9.14 -1.21
C LYS A 152 -10.61 9.06 -2.63
N VAL A 153 -11.45 9.36 -3.62
CA VAL A 153 -11.05 9.50 -5.02
C VAL A 153 -10.39 10.86 -5.23
N ILE A 154 -9.25 10.85 -5.90
CA ILE A 154 -8.58 12.04 -6.42
C ILE A 154 -8.56 11.91 -7.95
N GLY A 155 -9.06 12.92 -8.67
CA GLY A 155 -9.19 12.87 -10.13
C GLY A 155 -10.58 12.38 -10.59
N LYS A 156 -10.68 11.94 -11.85
CA LYS A 156 -11.95 11.52 -12.47
C LYS A 156 -12.07 9.99 -12.45
N TYR A 157 -13.03 9.48 -11.69
CA TYR A 157 -13.32 8.04 -11.64
C TYR A 157 -14.24 7.62 -12.78
N GLY A 158 -13.90 6.53 -13.46
CA GLY A 158 -14.58 6.02 -14.65
C GLY A 158 -15.54 4.85 -14.39
N GLY A 159 -15.66 4.40 -13.13
CA GLY A 159 -16.46 3.23 -12.76
C GLY A 159 -15.68 1.91 -12.78
N GLU A 160 -14.35 1.98 -12.69
CA GLU A 160 -13.47 0.81 -12.69
C GLU A 160 -13.68 -0.10 -11.47
N LYS A 161 -13.85 -1.41 -11.69
CA LYS A 161 -14.16 -2.35 -10.60
C LYS A 161 -12.95 -2.79 -9.78
N LEU A 162 -11.73 -2.53 -10.26
CA LEU A 162 -10.50 -3.00 -9.65
C LEU A 162 -9.64 -1.81 -9.24
N LEU A 163 -9.00 -1.94 -8.08
CA LEU A 163 -7.96 -1.02 -7.64
C LEU A 163 -6.64 -1.79 -7.52
N VAL A 164 -5.57 -1.24 -8.07
CA VAL A 164 -4.24 -1.88 -8.06
C VAL A 164 -3.19 -1.02 -7.40
N ARG A 165 -2.23 -1.69 -6.76
CA ARG A 165 -1.07 -1.06 -6.16
C ARG A 165 0.15 -1.98 -6.28
N PRO A 166 1.23 -1.57 -6.96
CA PRO A 166 2.41 -2.39 -7.08
C PRO A 166 3.20 -2.35 -5.76
N ASN A 167 4.01 -3.38 -5.53
CA ASN A 167 5.04 -3.32 -4.51
C ASN A 167 6.19 -2.39 -4.94
N LYS A 168 7.14 -2.13 -4.04
CA LYS A 168 8.27 -1.27 -4.36
C LYS A 168 9.06 -1.75 -5.58
N TRP A 169 9.36 -3.03 -5.71
CA TRP A 169 10.25 -3.50 -6.79
C TRP A 169 9.57 -3.63 -8.16
N PHE A 170 8.28 -3.26 -8.29
CA PHE A 170 7.51 -3.45 -9.52
C PHE A 170 7.56 -4.90 -10.02
N SER A 171 7.63 -5.86 -9.09
CA SER A 171 7.67 -7.29 -9.38
C SER A 171 6.30 -7.95 -9.16
N ASP A 172 5.46 -7.29 -8.37
CA ASP A 172 4.15 -7.79 -7.95
C ASP A 172 3.20 -6.63 -7.63
N LEU A 173 1.90 -6.92 -7.54
CA LEU A 173 0.87 -5.95 -7.19
C LEU A 173 -0.24 -6.55 -6.32
N ALA A 174 -0.82 -5.71 -5.47
CA ALA A 174 -2.08 -5.99 -4.79
C ALA A 174 -3.25 -5.56 -5.69
N ILE A 175 -4.31 -6.36 -5.68
CA ILE A 175 -5.58 -6.10 -6.37
C ILE A 175 -6.68 -6.14 -5.31
N VAL A 176 -7.52 -5.12 -5.27
CA VAL A 176 -8.73 -5.12 -4.44
C VAL A 176 -9.95 -4.73 -5.26
N TYR A 177 -11.12 -5.22 -4.85
CA TYR A 177 -12.37 -4.96 -5.55
C TYR A 177 -13.08 -3.72 -5.00
N VAL A 178 -13.63 -2.92 -5.91
CA VAL A 178 -14.56 -1.85 -5.55
C VAL A 178 -15.90 -2.48 -5.20
N LYS A 179 -16.33 -2.29 -3.95
CA LYS A 179 -17.64 -2.73 -3.47
C LYS A 179 -18.73 -1.73 -3.84
N LYS A 180 -18.47 -0.44 -3.58
CA LYS A 180 -19.38 0.67 -3.89
C LYS A 180 -18.58 1.92 -4.27
N SER A 181 -19.22 2.79 -5.03
CA SER A 181 -18.75 4.12 -5.35
C SER A 181 -19.89 5.10 -5.15
N GLU A 182 -19.69 6.10 -4.30
CA GLU A 182 -20.65 7.17 -4.01
C GLU A 182 -19.88 8.49 -3.96
N ASP A 183 -20.35 9.49 -4.72
CA ASP A 183 -19.70 10.79 -4.87
C ASP A 183 -18.20 10.70 -5.23
N SER A 184 -17.34 11.11 -4.30
CA SER A 184 -15.87 11.07 -4.39
C SER A 184 -15.26 10.01 -3.47
N PHE A 185 -16.05 8.99 -3.10
CA PHE A 185 -15.61 7.91 -2.22
C PHE A 185 -15.85 6.55 -2.86
N ILE A 186 -14.91 5.65 -2.60
CA ILE A 186 -14.98 4.24 -2.96
C ILE A 186 -14.88 3.43 -1.67
N THR A 187 -15.68 2.38 -1.57
CA THR A 187 -15.53 1.41 -0.49
C THR A 187 -15.08 0.05 -1.01
N THR A 188 -14.27 -0.62 -0.21
CA THR A 188 -13.82 -2.00 -0.43
C THR A 188 -14.00 -2.82 0.84
N ASN A 189 -13.93 -4.15 0.74
CA ASN A 189 -13.85 -4.99 1.92
C ASN A 189 -12.49 -4.75 2.61
N VAL A 190 -12.50 -4.27 3.86
CA VAL A 190 -11.27 -3.91 4.56
C VAL A 190 -10.32 -5.10 4.71
N LYS A 191 -10.86 -6.33 4.76
CA LYS A 191 -10.06 -7.56 4.83
C LYS A 191 -9.16 -7.74 3.60
N GLU A 192 -9.59 -7.29 2.41
CA GLU A 192 -8.76 -7.33 1.20
C GLU A 192 -7.51 -6.44 1.36
N LEU A 193 -7.69 -5.25 1.93
CA LEU A 193 -6.59 -4.33 2.23
C LEU A 193 -5.62 -4.91 3.27
N PHE A 194 -6.14 -5.62 4.28
CA PHE A 194 -5.35 -6.17 5.37
C PHE A 194 -4.66 -7.50 5.05
N CYS A 195 -5.20 -8.28 4.11
CA CYS A 195 -4.62 -9.55 3.71
C CYS A 195 -3.32 -9.38 2.94
N ARG A 196 -3.16 -8.27 2.23
CA ARG A 196 -1.91 -7.91 1.56
C ARG A 196 -1.69 -6.39 1.55
N PRO A 197 -1.36 -5.80 2.71
CA PRO A 197 -1.20 -4.36 2.81
C PRO A 197 0.12 -3.99 2.12
N LEU A 198 0.02 -3.20 1.06
CA LEU A 198 1.17 -2.56 0.40
C LEU A 198 1.17 -1.04 0.64
N GLY A 199 0.18 -0.54 1.38
CA GLY A 199 -0.10 0.86 1.68
C GLY A 199 -1.48 1.29 1.17
N SER A 200 -1.74 2.58 1.24
CA SER A 200 -3.09 3.16 1.24
C SER A 200 -3.57 3.66 -0.12
N THR A 201 -2.66 3.89 -1.08
CA THR A 201 -2.99 4.52 -2.36
C THR A 201 -3.07 3.49 -3.49
N PHE A 202 -4.17 3.49 -4.23
CA PHE A 202 -4.39 2.57 -5.34
C PHE A 202 -4.80 3.34 -6.60
N ILE A 203 -4.65 2.69 -7.75
CA ILE A 203 -5.13 3.20 -9.04
C ILE A 203 -6.36 2.40 -9.46
N PRO A 204 -7.46 3.06 -9.83
CA PRO A 204 -8.58 2.40 -10.45
C PRO A 204 -8.23 1.95 -11.87
N VAL A 205 -8.45 0.67 -12.18
CA VAL A 205 -8.12 0.07 -13.48
C VAL A 205 -9.22 -0.87 -13.98
N THR A 206 -9.37 -0.96 -15.29
CA THR A 206 -10.13 -2.03 -15.94
C THR A 206 -9.31 -3.32 -15.99
N GLU A 207 -9.94 -4.43 -16.35
CA GLU A 207 -9.24 -5.72 -16.56
C GLU A 207 -8.18 -5.61 -17.67
N ASP A 208 -8.50 -4.93 -18.77
CA ASP A 208 -7.56 -4.70 -19.88
C ASP A 208 -6.35 -3.86 -19.43
N GLU A 209 -6.58 -2.84 -18.60
CA GLU A 209 -5.51 -2.01 -18.06
C GLU A 209 -4.64 -2.78 -17.08
N LEU A 210 -5.24 -3.58 -16.18
CA LEU A 210 -4.51 -4.50 -15.32
C LEU A 210 -3.61 -5.43 -16.15
N PHE A 211 -4.14 -6.03 -17.22
CA PHE A 211 -3.36 -6.89 -18.10
C PHE A 211 -2.19 -6.13 -18.75
N LYS A 212 -2.40 -4.89 -19.23
CA LYS A 212 -1.33 -4.04 -19.77
C LYS A 212 -0.24 -3.76 -18.74
N VAL A 213 -0.60 -3.48 -17.48
CA VAL A 213 0.36 -3.27 -16.38
C VAL A 213 1.20 -4.52 -16.15
N LEU A 214 0.55 -5.68 -16.00
CA LEU A 214 1.22 -6.95 -15.75
C LEU A 214 2.24 -7.29 -16.85
N ILE A 215 1.86 -7.12 -18.12
CA ILE A 215 2.74 -7.39 -19.26
C ILE A 215 3.88 -6.37 -19.34
N LYS A 216 3.58 -5.06 -19.24
CA LYS A 216 4.58 -4.00 -19.41
C LYS A 216 5.70 -4.11 -18.38
N PHE A 217 5.34 -4.37 -17.13
CA PHE A 217 6.32 -4.51 -16.05
C PHE A 217 6.73 -5.96 -15.82
N ASN A 218 6.23 -6.94 -16.56
CA ASN A 218 6.49 -8.36 -16.29
C ASN A 218 6.23 -8.74 -14.81
N MET A 219 5.14 -8.19 -14.25
CA MET A 219 4.74 -8.41 -12.87
C MET A 219 3.96 -9.71 -12.73
N ARG A 220 4.02 -10.29 -11.53
CA ARG A 220 3.08 -11.33 -11.10
C ARG A 220 1.98 -10.69 -10.26
N SER A 221 0.87 -11.41 -10.09
CA SER A 221 -0.04 -11.16 -8.97
C SER A 221 0.03 -12.39 -8.08
N SER A 222 0.79 -12.30 -6.98
CA SER A 222 0.91 -13.43 -6.03
C SER A 222 -0.38 -13.69 -5.24
N GLY A 223 -1.45 -12.92 -5.48
CA GLY A 223 -2.72 -13.07 -4.79
C GLY A 223 -2.62 -12.73 -3.30
N PHE A 224 -3.50 -13.35 -2.50
CA PHE A 224 -3.50 -13.24 -1.04
C PHE A 224 -2.81 -14.45 -0.40
N PRO A 225 -2.42 -14.38 0.89
CA PRO A 225 -2.10 -15.57 1.66
C PRO A 225 -3.22 -16.62 1.56
N GLN A 226 -2.89 -17.91 1.55
CA GLN A 226 -3.89 -18.97 1.33
C GLN A 226 -5.07 -18.89 2.31
N ASP A 227 -4.78 -18.64 3.59
CA ASP A 227 -5.80 -18.52 4.63
C ASP A 227 -6.67 -17.26 4.48
N CYS A 228 -6.18 -16.24 3.78
CA CYS A 228 -6.99 -15.06 3.48
C CYS A 228 -8.12 -15.38 2.50
N TYR A 229 -7.94 -16.32 1.56
CA TYR A 229 -9.02 -16.72 0.66
C TYR A 229 -10.20 -17.35 1.39
N LYS A 230 -9.95 -18.07 2.50
CA LYS A 230 -11.00 -18.60 3.38
C LYS A 230 -11.73 -17.47 4.11
N ILE A 231 -10.99 -16.50 4.63
CA ILE A 231 -11.55 -15.36 5.40
C ILE A 231 -12.34 -14.38 4.53
N LEU A 232 -12.01 -14.34 3.24
CA LEU A 232 -12.71 -13.56 2.22
C LEU A 232 -13.90 -14.32 1.61
N ASP A 233 -14.14 -15.58 2.01
CA ASP A 233 -15.18 -16.47 1.48
C ASP A 233 -15.03 -16.74 -0.03
N TRP A 234 -13.81 -16.72 -0.56
CA TRP A 234 -13.52 -16.96 -1.98
C TRP A 234 -13.22 -18.43 -2.29
N ILE A 235 -12.84 -19.20 -1.27
CA ILE A 235 -12.63 -20.64 -1.35
C ILE A 235 -13.32 -21.25 -0.14
N GLN A 236 -14.25 -22.18 -0.40
CA GLN A 236 -14.95 -22.98 0.62
C GLN A 236 -14.15 -24.24 0.96
#